data_AF-A0A2E3DLD1-F1
#
_entry.id   AF-A0A2E3DLD1-F1
#
_cell.length_a   1.000
_cell.length_b   1.000
_cell.length_c   1.000
_cell.angle_alpha   90.00
_cell.angle_beta   90.00
_cell.angle_gamma   90.00
#
_symmetry.space_group_name_H-M   'P 1'
#
loop_
_entity.id
_entity.type
_entity.pdbx_description
1 polymer ?
#
loop_
_entity_poly.entity_id
_entity_poly.type
_entity_poly.pdbx_seq_one_letter_code
_entity_poly.pdbx_strand_id
1 'polypeptide(L)'
;MSRRHGFLAGVTDTRFMRERLSLDTITLPQSLKTAGYATGFFGKWHNGKGGSYRLENRGFDERWFHESGSRMAANISHNRKKEKMTGNVD
;
A
#
# COMPACT_ATOMS: atom_id res chain seq x y z
N MET A 1 9.32 1.65 3.22
CA MET A 1 8.46 2.44 4.14
C MET A 1 8.97 2.50 5.59
N SER A 2 9.89 1.63 6.01
CA SER A 2 10.24 1.43 7.43
C SER A 2 11.62 1.92 7.86
N ARG A 3 12.41 2.51 6.96
CA ARG A 3 13.84 2.87 7.15
C ARG A 3 14.74 1.69 7.61
N ARG A 4 14.20 0.48 7.75
CA ARG A 4 14.88 -0.75 8.17
C ARG A 4 15.12 -1.66 6.98
N HIS A 5 16.19 -2.46 7.05
CA HIS A 5 16.41 -3.54 6.10
C HIS A 5 15.20 -4.49 6.05
N GLY A 6 14.90 -5.05 4.88
CA GLY A 6 13.68 -5.82 4.64
C GLY A 6 13.42 -6.90 5.69
N PHE A 7 14.46 -7.68 6.02
CA PHE A 7 14.32 -8.79 6.95
C PHE A 7 14.04 -8.31 8.39
N LEU A 8 14.60 -7.15 8.77
CA LEU A 8 14.32 -6.50 10.06
C LEU A 8 12.93 -5.87 10.11
N ALA A 9 12.30 -5.66 8.96
CA ALA A 9 10.93 -5.18 8.83
C ALA A 9 9.91 -6.33 8.65
N GLY A 10 10.37 -7.59 8.74
CA GLY A 10 9.54 -8.79 8.57
C GLY A 10 9.31 -9.21 7.12
N VAL A 11 9.90 -8.49 6.15
CA VAL A 11 9.74 -8.77 4.71
C VAL A 11 10.94 -9.56 4.22
N THR A 12 10.72 -10.82 3.85
CA THR A 12 11.80 -11.72 3.42
C THR A 12 11.67 -12.17 1.97
N ASP A 13 10.46 -12.21 1.45
CA ASP A 13 10.16 -12.58 0.06
C ASP A 13 8.88 -11.83 -0.39
N THR A 14 8.43 -12.06 -1.63
CA THR A 14 7.23 -11.45 -2.21
C THR A 14 6.06 -12.41 -2.37
N ARG A 15 6.27 -13.69 -2.06
CA ARG A 15 5.32 -14.78 -2.24
C ARG A 15 4.86 -15.31 -0.89
N PHE A 16 3.75 -16.04 -0.90
CA PHE A 16 3.24 -16.78 0.26
C PHE A 16 3.10 -15.93 1.54
N MET A 17 2.61 -14.69 1.40
CA MET A 17 2.35 -13.76 2.51
C MET A 17 3.62 -13.21 3.21
N ARG A 18 4.81 -13.48 2.68
CA ARG A 18 6.10 -13.00 3.22
C ARG A 18 6.43 -11.57 2.83
N GLU A 19 5.59 -10.95 1.99
CA GLU A 19 5.65 -9.54 1.61
C GLU A 19 5.11 -8.59 2.70
N ARG A 20 4.49 -9.14 3.75
CA ARG A 20 3.80 -8.35 4.78
C ARG A 20 4.79 -7.57 5.63
N LEU A 21 4.69 -6.25 5.58
CA LEU A 21 5.43 -5.39 6.49
C LEU A 21 4.92 -5.60 7.91
N SER A 22 5.83 -5.82 8.86
CA SER A 22 5.47 -6.01 10.28
C SER A 22 4.55 -4.88 10.77
N LEU A 23 3.53 -5.24 11.55
CA LEU A 23 2.56 -4.28 12.07
C LEU A 23 3.19 -3.33 13.09
N ASP A 24 4.18 -3.79 13.84
CA ASP A 24 4.94 -3.00 14.83
C ASP A 24 5.90 -2.00 14.17
N THR A 25 6.09 -2.11 12.86
CA THR A 25 6.94 -1.19 12.13
C THR A 25 6.19 0.10 11.80
N ILE A 26 6.65 1.21 12.38
CA ILE A 26 6.16 2.54 12.04
C ILE A 26 6.55 2.86 10.59
N THR A 27 5.57 3.26 9.79
CA THR A 27 5.78 3.70 8.41
C THR A 27 6.05 5.20 8.37
N LEU A 28 6.78 5.65 7.34
CA LEU A 28 6.99 7.08 7.08
C LEU A 28 5.72 7.95 7.16
N PRO A 29 4.59 7.62 6.49
CA PRO A 29 3.36 8.40 6.59
C PRO A 29 2.78 8.43 8.02
N GLN A 30 2.91 7.36 8.81
CA GLN A 30 2.48 7.39 10.22
C GLN A 30 3.28 8.43 11.02
N SER A 31 4.60 8.51 10.80
CA SER A 31 5.44 9.52 11.45
C SER A 31 5.19 10.94 10.94
N LEU A 32 4.89 11.12 9.65
CA LEU A 32 4.57 12.44 9.10
C LEU A 32 3.21 12.93 9.61
N LYS A 33 2.25 12.03 9.77
CA LYS A 33 0.92 12.36 10.28
C LYS A 33 0.96 12.91 11.70
N THR A 34 1.86 12.43 12.56
CA THR A 34 2.04 13.00 13.92
C THR A 34 2.56 14.44 13.91
N ALA A 35 3.15 14.89 12.79
CA ALA A 35 3.59 16.28 12.59
C ALA A 35 2.57 17.14 11.82
N GLY A 36 1.34 16.65 11.59
CA GLY A 36 0.26 17.41 10.95
C GLY A 36 0.26 17.36 9.42
N TYR A 37 1.06 16.49 8.80
CA TYR A 37 1.05 16.34 7.34
C TYR A 37 -0.18 15.56 6.87
N ALA A 38 -0.80 16.03 5.79
CA ALA A 38 -1.71 15.23 4.98
C ALA A 38 -0.91 14.22 4.16
N THR A 39 -1.40 12.98 4.06
CA THR A 39 -0.65 11.87 3.46
C THR A 39 -1.42 11.17 2.35
N GLY A 40 -0.76 10.97 1.21
CA GLY A 40 -1.33 10.31 0.04
C GLY A 40 -0.48 9.14 -0.45
N PHE A 41 -1.13 8.09 -0.97
CA PHE A 41 -0.47 6.97 -1.63
C PHE A 41 -1.04 6.71 -3.03
N PHE A 42 -0.16 6.64 -4.02
CA PHE A 42 -0.52 6.39 -5.42
C PHE A 42 0.36 5.27 -5.98
N GLY A 43 -0.24 4.19 -6.49
CA GLY A 43 0.47 3.12 -7.18
C GLY A 43 0.43 1.74 -6.51
N LYS A 44 1.57 1.04 -6.40
CA LYS A 44 1.64 -0.36 -5.94
C LYS A 44 2.09 -0.45 -4.48
N TRP A 45 1.25 -1.00 -3.61
CA TRP A 45 1.57 -1.12 -2.18
C TRP A 45 2.50 -2.29 -1.84
N HIS A 46 2.12 -3.52 -2.19
CA HIS A 46 2.92 -4.74 -2.05
C HIS A 46 3.51 -5.04 -0.66
N ASN A 47 2.93 -4.49 0.41
CA ASN A 47 3.38 -4.74 1.79
C ASN A 47 2.27 -5.39 2.65
N GLY A 48 1.42 -6.20 2.00
CA GLY A 48 0.21 -6.80 2.57
C GLY A 48 -1.09 -6.10 2.14
N LYS A 49 -2.10 -6.90 1.77
CA LYS A 49 -3.36 -6.40 1.15
C LYS A 49 -4.57 -6.38 2.10
N GLY A 50 -4.56 -7.17 3.17
CA GLY A 50 -5.72 -7.40 4.05
C GLY A 50 -5.61 -6.75 5.43
N GLY A 51 -6.77 -6.49 6.06
CA GLY A 51 -6.86 -6.09 7.47
C GLY A 51 -5.93 -4.93 7.87
N SER A 52 -5.16 -5.13 8.94
CA SER A 52 -4.22 -4.14 9.49
C SER A 52 -3.08 -3.76 8.55
N TYR A 53 -2.84 -4.53 7.47
CA TYR A 53 -1.82 -4.21 6.46
C TYR A 53 -2.30 -3.24 5.38
N ARG A 54 -3.61 -2.91 5.36
CA ARG A 54 -4.19 -1.94 4.43
C ARG A 54 -3.59 -0.56 4.66
N LEU A 55 -3.34 0.17 3.57
CA LEU A 55 -2.75 1.52 3.56
C LEU A 55 -3.40 2.52 4.55
N GLU A 56 -4.72 2.48 4.72
CA GLU A 56 -5.46 3.29 5.72
C GLU A 56 -4.97 3.07 7.16
N ASN A 57 -4.63 1.83 7.50
CA ASN A 57 -4.11 1.43 8.81
C ASN A 57 -2.58 1.64 8.90
N ARG A 58 -1.95 2.07 7.81
CA ARG A 58 -0.51 2.31 7.69
C ARG A 58 -0.19 3.79 7.46
N GLY A 59 -1.12 4.67 7.85
CA GLY A 59 -0.89 6.11 7.98
C GLY A 59 -1.28 6.97 6.79
N PHE A 60 -1.91 6.42 5.74
CA PHE A 60 -2.33 7.18 4.56
C PHE A 60 -3.79 7.65 4.63
N ASP A 61 -4.01 8.93 4.35
CA ASP A 61 -5.33 9.55 4.28
C ASP A 61 -5.99 9.30 2.92
N GLU A 62 -5.31 9.63 1.83
CA GLU A 62 -5.77 9.44 0.46
C GLU A 62 -5.02 8.31 -0.25
N ARG A 63 -5.73 7.43 -0.95
CA ARG A 63 -5.14 6.20 -1.49
C ARG A 63 -5.75 5.82 -2.83
N TRP A 64 -4.88 5.75 -3.83
CA TRP A 64 -5.15 5.22 -5.16
C TRP A 64 -4.17 4.09 -5.43
N PHE A 65 -4.62 2.84 -5.32
CA PHE A 65 -3.69 1.72 -5.47
C PHE A 65 -4.24 0.59 -6.31
N HIS A 66 -3.30 -0.08 -6.98
CA HIS A 66 -3.59 -1.26 -7.76
C HIS A 66 -3.97 -2.42 -6.83
N GLU A 67 -5.22 -2.87 -6.90
CA GLU A 67 -5.66 -4.04 -6.14
C GLU A 67 -5.38 -5.35 -6.85
N SER A 68 -5.63 -5.39 -8.16
CA SER A 68 -5.53 -6.60 -9.00
C SER A 68 -5.76 -6.23 -10.46
N GLY A 69 -5.24 -7.04 -11.38
CA GLY A 69 -5.48 -6.92 -12.82
C GLY A 69 -4.20 -6.69 -13.62
N SER A 70 -4.32 -6.78 -14.93
CA SER A 70 -3.19 -6.58 -15.85
C SER A 70 -2.91 -5.09 -16.03
N ARG A 71 -1.71 -4.74 -16.51
CA ARG A 71 -1.28 -3.34 -16.72
C ARG A 71 -2.27 -2.49 -17.53
N MET A 72 -3.09 -3.13 -18.37
CA MET A 72 -4.07 -2.51 -19.28
C MET A 72 -5.54 -2.71 -18.85
N ALA A 73 -5.79 -3.44 -17.77
CA ALA A 73 -7.13 -3.71 -17.25
C ALA A 73 -7.02 -3.94 -15.74
N ALA A 74 -6.90 -2.83 -15.00
CA ALA A 74 -6.62 -2.85 -13.58
C ALA A 74 -7.85 -2.44 -12.76
N ASN A 75 -8.07 -3.13 -11.66
CA ASN A 75 -8.94 -2.64 -10.59
C ASN A 75 -8.11 -1.73 -9.70
N ILE A 76 -8.45 -0.45 -9.69
CA ILE A 76 -7.88 0.55 -8.80
C ILE A 76 -8.86 0.73 -7.65
N SER A 77 -8.34 0.77 -6.42
CA SER A 77 -9.15 1.22 -5.29
C SER A 77 -8.85 2.67 -4.96
N HIS A 78 -9.92 3.45 -4.83
CA HIS A 78 -9.93 4.79 -4.27
C HIS A 78 -10.78 4.77 -2.99
N ASN A 79 -10.16 5.01 -1.83
CA ASN A 79 -10.87 5.11 -0.54
C ASN A 79 -11.90 3.99 -0.27
N ARG A 80 -11.49 2.73 -0.49
CA ARG A 80 -12.31 1.49 -0.42
C ARG A 80 -13.32 1.26 -1.54
N LYS A 81 -13.62 2.26 -2.36
CA LYS A 81 -14.37 2.07 -3.60
C LYS A 81 -13.45 1.44 -4.65
N LYS A 82 -13.97 0.49 -5.42
CA LYS A 82 -13.24 -0.12 -6.54
C LYS A 82 -13.70 0.50 -7.84
N GLU A 83 -12.75 0.83 -8.69
CA GLU A 83 -12.98 1.38 -10.01
C GLU A 83 -12.15 0.57 -11.03
N LYS A 84 -12.80 0.14 -12.10
CA LYS A 84 -12.16 -0.65 -13.15
C LYS A 84 -11.64 0.33 -14.20
N MET A 85 -10.33 0.34 -14.41
CA MET A 85 -9.69 1.13 -15.46
C MET A 85 -9.56 0.25 -16.70
N THR A 86 -10.30 0.56 -17.75
CA THR A 86 -10.03 0.06 -19.11
C THR A 86 -8.91 0.92 -19.69
N GLY A 87 -7.77 0.32 -20.00
CA GLY A 87 -6.74 1.03 -20.76
C GLY A 87 -7.25 1.28 -22.17
N ASN A 88 -7.45 2.54 -22.54
CA ASN A 88 -7.56 2.89 -23.95
C ASN A 88 -6.18 2.67 -24.58
N VAL A 89 -6.17 1.84 -25.62
CA VAL A 89 -5.04 1.73 -26.54
C VAL A 89 -5.43 2.64 -27.69
N ASP A 90 -4.88 3.85 -27.72
CA ASP A 90 -4.73 4.60 -28.97
C ASP A 90 -3.45 4.12 -29.67
#